data_AF-A0AAX2AI14-F1
#
_entry.id   AF-A0AAX2AI14-F1
#
_cell.length_a   1.000
_cell.length_b   1.000
_cell.length_c   1.000
_cell.angle_alpha   90.00
_cell.angle_beta   90.00
_cell.angle_gamma   90.00
#
_symmetry.space_group_name_H-M   'P 1'
#
loop_
_entity.id
_entity.type
_entity.pdbx_description
1 polymer ?
#
loop_
_entity_poly.entity_id
_entity_poly.type
_entity_poly.pdbx_seq_one_letter_code
_entity_poly.pdbx_strand_id
1 'polypeptide(L)'
;MIIAVKRTSKKRLIIRILSLIVLFIMFTAYYFHMSEKYAIEEKEKQLTQIEDDKAFEEKTKKQKIEKLIYREVESAVDLIGQLKVRNVKIISKKIVIVCDPDTNIDPLLVRYGTLALVKRTLDDIKIAIDLEYIVESKYNEE
;
A
#
# COMPACT_ATOMS: atom_id res chain seq x y z
N MET A 1 10.04 37.53 80.08
CA MET A 1 10.57 38.52 79.13
C MET A 1 10.08 38.15 77.74
N ILE A 2 9.07 38.87 77.21
CA ILE A 2 8.52 38.60 75.88
C ILE A 2 9.23 39.53 74.91
N ILE A 3 10.16 38.98 74.12
CA ILE A 3 10.92 39.73 73.12
C ILE A 3 10.11 39.73 71.82
N ALA A 4 9.40 40.82 71.56
CA ALA A 4 8.74 41.03 70.28
C ALA A 4 9.77 41.51 69.24
N VAL A 5 10.27 40.59 68.40
CA VAL A 5 11.18 40.93 67.30
C VAL A 5 10.37 41.53 66.14
N LYS A 6 10.60 42.82 65.85
CA LYS A 6 10.01 43.54 64.70
C LYS A 6 10.53 42.94 63.38
N ARG A 7 9.80 41.97 62.82
CA ARG A 7 10.16 41.32 61.55
C ARG A 7 9.96 42.30 60.39
N THR A 8 11.02 42.66 59.68
CA THR A 8 10.95 43.58 58.53
C THR A 8 10.16 42.93 57.38
N SER A 9 8.97 43.44 57.08
CA SER A 9 8.06 42.91 56.05
C SER A 9 8.65 42.88 54.64
N LYS A 10 9.58 43.81 54.33
CA LYS A 10 10.22 43.94 53.01
C LYS A 10 10.99 42.68 52.58
N LYS A 11 11.81 42.09 53.47
CA LYS A 11 12.59 40.87 53.17
C LYS A 11 11.69 39.65 52.90
N ARG A 12 10.57 39.53 53.62
CA ARG A 12 9.59 38.45 53.44
C ARG A 12 8.81 38.59 52.11
N LEU A 13 8.57 39.81 51.66
CA LEU A 13 7.91 40.10 50.38
C LEU A 13 8.81 39.72 49.19
N ILE A 14 10.11 40.03 49.26
CA ILE A 14 11.10 39.66 48.23
C ILE A 14 11.19 38.14 48.08
N ILE A 15 11.22 37.39 49.19
CA ILE A 15 11.27 35.92 49.16
C ILE A 15 10.02 35.33 48.49
N ARG A 16 8.83 35.89 48.75
CA ARG A 16 7.58 35.44 48.10
C ARG A 16 7.56 35.71 46.60
N ILE A 17 8.05 36.87 46.18
CA ILE A 17 8.16 37.22 44.76
C ILE A 17 9.16 36.30 44.07
N LEU A 18 10.30 36.04 44.70
CA LEU A 18 11.31 35.13 44.15
C LEU A 18 10.77 33.70 44.00
N SER A 19 10.01 33.19 44.99
CA SER A 19 9.38 31.88 44.87
C SER A 19 8.35 31.80 43.73
N LEU A 20 7.62 32.89 43.46
CA LEU A 20 6.69 32.97 42.34
C LEU A 20 7.41 32.98 40.99
N ILE A 21 8.54 33.68 40.89
CA ILE A 21 9.35 33.72 39.66
C ILE A 21 9.91 32.32 39.33
N VAL A 22 10.44 31.61 40.33
CA VAL A 22 10.96 30.25 40.14
C VAL A 22 9.85 29.30 39.70
N LEU A 23 8.66 29.40 40.28
CA LEU A 23 7.51 28.61 39.87
C LEU A 23 7.13 28.90 38.41
N PHE A 24 7.12 30.17 38.02
CA PHE A 24 6.79 30.59 36.65
C PHE A 24 7.79 30.04 35.63
N ILE A 25 9.10 30.09 35.95
CA ILE A 25 10.17 29.54 35.11
C ILE A 25 10.02 28.01 34.96
N MET A 26 9.66 27.32 36.04
CA MET A 26 9.45 25.87 36.01
C MET A 26 8.27 25.50 35.09
N PHE A 27 7.17 26.25 35.14
CA PHE A 27 6.02 26.05 34.26
C PHE A 27 6.33 26.36 32.79
N THR A 28 7.05 27.45 32.50
CA THR A 28 7.41 27.77 31.11
C THR A 28 8.39 26.76 30.53
N ALA A 29 9.40 26.32 31.29
CA ALA A 29 10.32 25.28 30.87
C ALA A 29 9.60 23.94 30.61
N TYR A 30 8.67 23.55 31.48
CA TYR A 30 7.86 22.36 31.30
C TYR A 30 6.98 22.44 30.05
N TYR A 31 6.33 23.59 29.82
CA TYR A 31 5.48 23.81 28.65
C TYR A 31 6.27 23.73 27.34
N PHE A 32 7.44 24.37 27.26
CA PHE A 32 8.28 24.30 26.06
C PHE A 32 8.78 22.87 25.79
N HIS A 33 9.24 22.15 26.81
CA HIS A 33 9.69 20.77 26.65
C HIS A 33 8.58 19.82 26.20
N MET A 34 7.37 19.98 26.75
CA MET A 34 6.23 19.15 26.34
C MET A 34 5.73 19.52 24.94
N SER A 35 5.67 20.80 24.59
CA SER A 35 5.25 21.25 23.26
C SER A 35 6.12 20.64 22.15
N GLU A 36 7.43 20.52 22.37
CA GLU A 36 8.35 19.95 21.39
C GLU A 36 8.15 18.43 21.25
N LYS A 37 7.93 17.72 22.36
CA LYS A 37 7.60 16.29 22.34
C LYS A 37 6.28 15.99 21.62
N TYR A 38 5.22 16.76 21.90
CA TYR A 38 3.93 16.57 21.23
C TYR A 38 4.02 16.85 19.73
N ALA A 39 4.77 17.87 19.31
CA ALA A 39 4.96 18.18 17.90
C ALA A 39 5.74 17.09 17.13
N ILE A 40 6.68 16.41 17.78
CA ILE A 40 7.43 15.28 17.20
C ILE A 40 6.53 14.04 17.10
N GLU A 41 5.78 13.74 18.17
CA GLU A 41 4.91 12.57 18.23
C GLU A 41 3.73 12.64 17.24
N GLU A 42 3.18 13.84 17.00
CA GLU A 42 2.18 14.06 15.95
C GLU A 42 2.75 13.87 14.54
N LYS A 43 3.99 14.33 14.30
CA LYS A 43 4.66 14.12 13.01
C LYS A 43 4.96 12.65 12.75
N GLU A 44 5.43 11.91 13.76
CA GLU A 44 5.65 10.48 13.64
C GLU A 44 4.34 9.72 13.38
N LYS A 45 3.26 10.05 14.10
CA LYS A 45 1.94 9.45 13.86
C LYS A 45 1.41 9.72 12.46
N GLN A 46 1.57 10.95 11.95
CA GLN A 46 1.17 11.30 10.58
C GLN A 46 2.02 10.55 9.54
N LEU A 47 3.33 10.43 9.74
CA LEU A 47 4.22 9.69 8.84
C LEU A 47 3.85 8.20 8.81
N THR A 48 3.58 7.58 9.96
CA THR A 48 3.15 6.17 10.02
C THR A 48 1.80 5.94 9.33
N GLN A 49 0.84 6.86 9.49
CA GLN A 49 -0.45 6.77 8.81
C GLN A 49 -0.31 6.86 7.29
N ILE A 50 0.54 7.78 6.80
CA ILE A 50 0.80 7.92 5.36
C ILE A 50 1.51 6.68 4.80
N GLU A 51 2.42 6.06 5.55
CA GLU A 51 3.08 4.81 5.15
C GLU A 51 2.11 3.62 5.12
N ASP A 52 1.25 3.51 6.12
CA ASP A 52 0.22 2.47 6.18
C ASP A 52 -0.83 2.63 5.06
N ASP A 53 -1.26 3.86 4.76
CA ASP A 53 -2.19 4.17 3.68
C ASP A 53 -1.57 3.83 2.32
N LYS A 54 -0.29 4.16 2.09
CA LYS A 54 0.44 3.77 0.88
C LYS A 54 0.58 2.26 0.75
N ALA A 55 0.91 1.56 1.83
CA ALA A 55 1.02 0.11 1.84
C ALA A 55 -0.34 -0.56 1.59
N PHE A 56 -1.43 0.03 2.09
CA PHE A 56 -2.80 -0.43 1.84
C PHE A 56 -3.21 -0.20 0.37
N GLU A 57 -2.93 0.97 -0.19
CA GLU A 57 -3.14 1.26 -1.60
C GLU A 57 -2.36 0.30 -2.51
N GLU A 58 -1.10 0.01 -2.21
CA GLU A 58 -0.31 -0.93 -2.99
C GLU A 58 -0.88 -2.35 -2.93
N LYS A 59 -1.33 -2.81 -1.76
CA LYS A 59 -1.96 -4.12 -1.59
C LYS A 59 -3.26 -4.23 -2.37
N THR A 60 -4.11 -3.21 -2.31
CA THR A 60 -5.38 -3.20 -3.05
C THR A 60 -5.15 -3.15 -4.57
N LYS A 61 -4.18 -2.38 -5.05
CA LYS A 61 -3.79 -2.36 -6.48
C LYS A 61 -3.29 -3.72 -6.94
N LYS A 62 -2.41 -4.38 -6.17
CA LYS A 62 -1.92 -5.74 -6.48
C LYS A 62 -3.06 -6.76 -6.56
N GLN A 63 -3.98 -6.76 -5.59
CA GLN A 63 -5.14 -7.66 -5.59
C GLN A 63 -6.08 -7.43 -6.78
N LYS A 64 -6.29 -6.17 -7.17
CA LYS A 64 -7.08 -5.84 -8.37
C LYS A 64 -6.44 -6.41 -9.64
N ILE A 65 -5.12 -6.23 -9.79
CA ILE A 65 -4.36 -6.76 -10.93
C ILE A 65 -4.40 -8.29 -10.95
N GLU A 66 -4.19 -8.95 -9.82
CA GLU A 66 -4.29 -10.42 -9.72
C GLU A 66 -5.66 -10.92 -10.15
N LYS A 67 -6.73 -10.30 -9.66
CA LYS A 67 -8.11 -10.65 -10.02
C LYS A 67 -8.39 -10.44 -11.51
N LEU A 68 -7.85 -9.37 -12.09
CA LEU A 68 -7.96 -9.06 -13.51
C LEU A 68 -7.29 -10.15 -14.35
N ILE A 69 -6.05 -10.52 -14.00
CA ILE A 69 -5.30 -11.58 -14.67
C ILE A 69 -6.05 -12.91 -14.56
N TYR A 70 -6.54 -13.25 -13.37
CA TYR A 70 -7.32 -14.47 -13.15
C TYR A 70 -8.54 -14.56 -14.06
N ARG A 71 -9.34 -13.49 -14.10
CA ARG A 71 -10.54 -13.41 -14.94
C ARG A 71 -10.19 -13.49 -16.43
N GLU A 72 -9.08 -12.88 -16.83
CA GLU A 72 -8.64 -12.93 -18.22
C GLU A 72 -8.24 -14.36 -18.63
N VAL A 73 -7.49 -15.05 -17.77
CA VAL A 73 -7.13 -16.47 -17.96
C VAL A 73 -8.38 -17.34 -18.03
N GLU A 74 -9.33 -17.17 -17.11
CA GLU A 74 -10.60 -17.88 -17.10
C GLU A 74 -11.34 -17.70 -18.44
N SER A 75 -11.47 -16.45 -18.87
CA SER A 75 -12.13 -16.14 -20.14
C SER A 75 -11.38 -16.71 -21.35
N ALA A 76 -10.05 -16.76 -21.34
CA ALA A 76 -9.24 -17.35 -22.40
C ALA A 76 -9.41 -18.88 -22.45
N VAL A 77 -9.47 -19.53 -21.28
CA VAL A 77 -9.71 -20.97 -21.16
C VAL A 77 -11.13 -21.33 -21.60
N ASP A 78 -12.13 -20.54 -21.23
CA ASP A 78 -13.52 -20.75 -21.64
C ASP A 78 -13.71 -20.64 -23.15
N LEU A 79 -12.99 -19.72 -23.82
CA LEU A 79 -13.01 -19.58 -25.28
C LEU A 79 -12.46 -20.81 -26.02
N ILE A 80 -11.48 -21.50 -25.42
CA ILE A 80 -10.84 -22.69 -25.98
C ILE A 80 -11.62 -23.97 -25.61
N GLY A 81 -12.29 -23.95 -24.46
CA GLY A 81 -12.99 -25.08 -23.87
C GLY A 81 -12.15 -25.77 -22.80
N GLN A 82 -12.64 -25.77 -21.56
CA GLN A 82 -11.94 -26.28 -20.37
C GLN A 82 -11.43 -27.72 -20.52
N LEU A 83 -12.19 -28.59 -21.19
CA LEU A 83 -11.85 -30.01 -21.35
C LEU A 83 -10.61 -30.25 -22.20
N LYS A 84 -10.27 -29.33 -23.10
CA LYS A 84 -9.15 -29.47 -24.05
C LYS A 84 -7.87 -28.80 -23.55
N VAL A 85 -7.92 -28.15 -22.39
CA VAL A 85 -6.78 -27.46 -21.79
C VAL A 85 -6.05 -28.41 -20.84
N ARG A 86 -4.80 -28.75 -21.17
CA ARG A 86 -3.95 -29.61 -20.33
C ARG A 86 -3.30 -28.85 -19.20
N ASN A 87 -2.84 -27.63 -19.48
CA ASN A 87 -2.11 -26.83 -18.50
C ASN A 87 -2.19 -25.34 -18.81
N VAL A 88 -2.25 -24.52 -17.77
CA VAL A 88 -2.10 -23.06 -17.85
C VAL A 88 -1.01 -22.65 -16.88
N LYS A 89 -0.01 -21.94 -17.38
CA LYS A 89 1.09 -21.40 -16.57
C LYS A 89 1.30 -19.94 -16.90
N ILE A 90 1.63 -19.16 -15.88
CA ILE A 90 2.14 -17.80 -16.07
C ILE A 90 3.66 -17.91 -16.02
N ILE A 91 4.32 -17.54 -17.12
CA ILE A 91 5.78 -17.54 -17.23
C ILE A 91 6.21 -16.10 -17.55
N SER A 92 6.91 -15.49 -16.59
CA SER A 92 7.31 -14.09 -16.65
C SER A 92 6.07 -13.17 -16.82
N LYS A 93 5.94 -12.51 -17.97
CA LYS A 93 4.82 -11.63 -18.31
C LYS A 93 3.86 -12.27 -19.33
N LYS A 94 3.85 -13.59 -19.47
CA LYS A 94 3.00 -14.26 -20.47
C LYS A 94 2.17 -15.37 -19.85
N ILE A 95 0.91 -15.46 -20.26
CA ILE A 95 0.06 -16.63 -20.00
C ILE A 95 0.38 -17.65 -21.08
N VAL A 96 0.80 -18.84 -20.67
CA VAL A 96 1.05 -19.99 -21.54
C VAL A 96 -0.03 -21.03 -21.30
N ILE A 97 -0.83 -21.28 -22.34
CA ILE A 97 -1.89 -22.30 -22.35
C ILE A 97 -1.42 -23.45 -23.24
N VAL A 98 -1.50 -24.68 -22.73
CA VAL A 98 -1.21 -25.91 -23.47
C VAL A 98 -2.50 -26.68 -23.65
N CYS A 99 -2.84 -26.96 -24.90
CA CYS A 99 -4.08 -27.59 -25.30
C CYS A 99 -3.84 -28.86 -26.12
N ASP A 100 -4.87 -29.69 -26.25
CA ASP A 100 -4.88 -30.83 -27.16
C ASP A 100 -4.73 -30.40 -28.64
N PRO A 101 -4.16 -31.25 -29.51
CA PRO A 101 -3.88 -30.90 -30.90
C PRO A 101 -5.14 -30.70 -31.76
N ASP A 102 -6.30 -31.19 -31.31
CA ASP A 102 -7.59 -31.09 -32.01
C ASP A 102 -8.43 -29.87 -31.53
N THR A 103 -7.82 -28.99 -30.76
CA THR A 103 -8.52 -27.86 -30.13
C THR A 103 -8.80 -26.74 -31.12
N ASN A 104 -10.02 -26.21 -31.08
CA ASN A 104 -10.36 -25.02 -31.85
C ASN A 104 -9.78 -23.76 -31.16
N ILE A 105 -8.82 -23.11 -31.80
CA ILE A 105 -8.17 -21.91 -31.29
C ILE A 105 -8.71 -20.62 -31.93
N ASP A 106 -9.61 -20.71 -32.90
CA ASP A 106 -10.12 -19.57 -33.64
C ASP A 106 -10.80 -18.53 -32.73
N PRO A 107 -11.58 -18.91 -31.69
CA PRO A 107 -12.15 -17.94 -30.75
C PRO A 107 -11.09 -17.12 -30.00
N LEU A 108 -9.94 -17.74 -29.72
CA LEU A 108 -8.82 -17.07 -29.07
C LEU A 108 -8.13 -16.09 -30.02
N LEU A 109 -7.92 -16.49 -31.29
CA LEU A 109 -7.36 -15.60 -32.32
C LEU A 109 -8.28 -14.40 -32.59
N VAL A 110 -9.61 -14.56 -32.58
CA VAL A 110 -10.54 -13.44 -32.79
C VAL A 110 -10.40 -12.39 -31.69
N ARG A 111 -10.22 -12.83 -30.43
CA ARG A 111 -10.15 -11.91 -29.29
C ARG A 111 -8.79 -11.24 -29.13
N TYR A 112 -7.72 -12.04 -29.18
CA TYR A 112 -6.38 -11.55 -28.90
C TYR A 112 -5.61 -11.17 -30.16
N GLY A 113 -6.09 -11.58 -31.34
CA GLY A 113 -5.49 -11.22 -32.62
C GLY A 113 -4.00 -11.57 -32.68
N THR A 114 -3.19 -10.58 -33.00
CA THR A 114 -1.72 -10.68 -33.11
C THR A 114 -1.02 -10.77 -31.75
N LEU A 115 -1.73 -10.56 -30.64
CA LEU A 115 -1.16 -10.62 -29.29
C LEU A 115 -1.02 -12.06 -28.77
N ALA A 116 -1.69 -13.02 -29.42
CA ALA A 116 -1.56 -14.43 -29.11
C ALA A 116 -0.54 -15.10 -30.06
N LEU A 117 0.55 -15.61 -29.48
CA LEU A 117 1.51 -16.45 -30.20
C LEU A 117 1.07 -17.89 -30.11
N VAL A 118 0.80 -18.50 -31.26
CA VAL A 118 0.37 -19.90 -31.34
C VAL A 118 1.42 -20.74 -32.02
N LYS A 119 1.82 -21.82 -31.34
CA LYS A 119 2.66 -22.87 -31.89
C LYS A 119 1.87 -24.18 -31.91
N ARG A 120 1.64 -24.72 -33.11
CA ARG A 120 0.99 -26.02 -33.29
C ARG A 120 2.06 -27.10 -33.48
N THR A 121 1.93 -28.19 -32.73
CA THR A 121 2.75 -29.41 -32.85
C THR A 121 1.80 -30.59 -33.09
N LEU A 122 2.35 -31.78 -33.39
CA LEU A 122 1.54 -33.00 -33.52
C LEU A 122 0.89 -33.43 -32.19
N ASP A 123 1.55 -33.17 -31.06
CA ASP A 123 1.11 -33.64 -29.73
C ASP A 123 0.31 -32.61 -28.94
N ASP A 124 0.54 -31.31 -29.19
CA ASP A 124 -0.03 -30.20 -28.44
C ASP A 124 -0.11 -28.89 -29.26
N ILE A 125 -0.97 -27.99 -28.79
CA ILE A 125 -0.97 -26.58 -29.19
C ILE A 125 -0.52 -25.74 -28.00
N LYS A 126 0.51 -24.93 -28.19
CA LYS A 126 1.03 -23.99 -27.19
C LYS A 126 0.66 -22.58 -27.59
N ILE A 127 0.02 -21.88 -26.67
CA ILE A 127 -0.49 -20.54 -26.87
C ILE A 127 0.16 -19.65 -25.82
N ALA A 128 0.75 -18.54 -26.24
CA ALA A 128 1.31 -17.54 -25.34
C ALA A 128 0.64 -16.18 -25.55
N ILE A 129 0.11 -15.59 -24.50
CA ILE A 129 -0.58 -14.30 -24.51
C ILE A 129 0.17 -13.34 -23.60
N ASP A 130 0.46 -12.13 -24.06
CA ASP A 130 1.18 -11.13 -23.28
C ASP A 130 0.28 -10.45 -22.24
N LEU A 131 0.68 -10.51 -20.96
CA LEU A 131 -0.05 -9.94 -19.83
C LEU A 131 0.10 -8.42 -19.74
N GLU A 132 1.22 -7.88 -20.20
CA GLU A 132 1.52 -6.45 -20.09
C GLU A 132 0.44 -5.63 -20.82
N TYR A 133 0.10 -6.05 -22.03
CA TYR A 133 -0.94 -5.43 -22.85
C TYR A 133 -2.36 -5.61 -22.27
N ILE A 134 -2.66 -6.77 -21.68
CA ILE A 134 -3.96 -7.05 -21.04
C ILE A 134 -4.17 -6.13 -19.84
N VAL A 135 -3.13 -5.95 -19.02
CA VAL A 135 -3.20 -5.12 -17.82
C VAL A 135 -3.26 -3.65 -18.20
N GLU A 136 -2.40 -3.18 -19.13
CA GLU A 136 -2.40 -1.79 -19.57
C GLU A 136 -3.72 -1.38 -20.25
N SER A 137 -4.28 -2.22 -21.12
CA SER A 137 -5.54 -1.89 -21.81
C SER A 137 -6.73 -1.72 -20.86
N LYS A 138 -6.81 -2.51 -19.79
CA LYS A 138 -7.94 -2.46 -18.84
C LYS A 138 -7.72 -1.52 -17.66
N TYR A 139 -6.48 -1.17 -17.33
CA TYR A 139 -6.18 -0.21 -16.26
C TYR A 139 -6.26 1.24 -16.74
N ASN A 140 -6.11 1.49 -18.04
CA ASN A 140 -6.15 2.83 -18.63
C ASN A 140 -7.56 3.28 -19.05
N GLU A 141 -8.58 2.43 -18.85
CA GLU A 141 -10.01 2.75 -19.04
C GLU A 141 -10.68 3.26 -17.75
N GLU A 142 -10.01 3.20 -16.59
CA GLU A 142 -10.41 3.85 -15.32
C GLU A 142 -9.74 5.23 -15.16
#